data_AF-A0A969TV07-F1
#
_entry.id   AF-A0A969TV07-F1
#
_cell.length_a   1.000
_cell.length_b   1.000
_cell.length_c   1.000
_cell.angle_alpha   90.00
_cell.angle_beta   90.00
_cell.angle_gamma   90.00
#
_symmetry.space_group_name_H-M   'P 1'
#
loop_
_entity.id
_entity.type
_entity.pdbx_description
1 polymer ?
#
loop_
_entity_poly.entity_id
_entity_poly.type
_entity_poly.pdbx_seq_one_letter_code
_entity_poly.pdbx_strand_id
1 'polypeptide(L)'
;MITGRFYGLVTIIGEVTPNSDLFQVRHYNRASQKFDGREETVYIPQVIPDINGVYPSTTRKITESPLNSSGWYIYGELNREAIFTVRAIAPRALFQLQPQQIISGLTAKDYIHNRYWQNIKQKSKSNRFISKANI
;
A
#
# COMPACT_ATOMS: atom_id res chain seq x y z
N MET A 1 -6.12 -15.94 -7.46
CA MET A 1 -7.15 -15.67 -8.48
C MET A 1 -7.49 -14.20 -8.37
N ILE A 2 -7.32 -13.45 -9.44
CA ILE A 2 -7.76 -12.05 -9.53
C ILE A 2 -9.30 -12.08 -9.42
N THR A 3 -9.84 -11.72 -8.26
CA THR A 3 -11.28 -11.76 -8.01
C THR A 3 -11.90 -10.40 -8.36
N GLY A 4 -12.64 -10.36 -9.46
CA GLY A 4 -13.40 -9.18 -9.88
C GLY A 4 -12.56 -8.16 -10.65
N ARG A 5 -13.10 -7.68 -11.78
CA ARG A 5 -12.64 -6.52 -12.57
C ARG A 5 -12.14 -5.41 -11.60
N PHE A 6 -10.88 -5.16 -11.31
CA PHE A 6 -9.65 -5.31 -12.07
C PHE A 6 -8.46 -5.21 -11.08
N TYR A 7 -8.40 -6.04 -10.02
CA TYR A 7 -7.31 -5.94 -9.03
C TYR A 7 -6.96 -7.24 -8.28
N GLY A 8 -5.73 -7.31 -7.75
CA GLY A 8 -5.22 -8.44 -6.96
C GLY A 8 -4.33 -7.97 -5.81
N LEU A 9 -4.26 -8.77 -4.74
CA LEU A 9 -3.31 -8.58 -3.65
C LEU A 9 -2.21 -9.64 -3.78
N VAL A 10 -0.97 -9.20 -4.01
CA VAL A 10 0.14 -10.08 -4.36
C VAL A 10 1.43 -9.71 -3.64
N THR A 11 2.37 -10.65 -3.55
CA THR A 11 3.79 -10.34 -3.35
C THR A 11 4.52 -10.60 -4.66
N ILE A 12 5.59 -9.85 -4.94
CA ILE A 12 6.38 -9.99 -6.17
C ILE A 12 7.56 -10.91 -5.86
N ILE A 13 7.64 -12.03 -6.58
CA ILE A 13 8.69 -13.04 -6.40
C ILE A 13 9.97 -12.61 -7.11
N GLY A 14 9.84 -12.18 -8.37
CA GLY A 14 10.98 -11.92 -9.25
C GLY A 14 10.56 -11.55 -10.66
N GLU A 15 11.50 -11.02 -11.42
CA GLU A 15 11.38 -10.89 -12.88
C GLU A 15 11.39 -12.29 -13.51
N VAL A 16 10.55 -12.52 -14.52
CA VAL A 16 10.52 -13.79 -15.27
C VAL A 16 11.78 -13.93 -16.11
N THR A 17 12.22 -12.84 -16.73
CA THR A 17 13.51 -12.73 -17.41
C THR A 17 14.22 -11.45 -16.97
N PRO A 18 15.57 -11.44 -16.88
CA PRO A 18 16.32 -10.27 -16.43
C PRO A 18 16.02 -9.03 -17.30
N ASN A 19 15.77 -7.90 -16.64
CA ASN A 19 15.43 -6.62 -17.26
C ASN A 19 14.12 -6.64 -18.08
N SER A 20 13.18 -7.52 -17.73
CA SER A 20 11.84 -7.50 -18.29
C SER A 20 10.84 -6.85 -17.33
N ASP A 21 9.74 -6.38 -17.91
CA ASP A 21 8.57 -5.92 -17.15
C ASP A 21 7.61 -7.07 -16.80
N LEU A 22 8.01 -8.32 -17.03
CA LEU A 22 7.23 -9.50 -16.67
C LEU A 22 7.69 -9.99 -15.30
N PHE A 23 6.75 -10.07 -14.37
CA PHE A 23 7.01 -10.47 -13.00
C PHE A 23 6.21 -11.72 -12.63
N GLN A 24 6.87 -12.65 -11.95
CA GLN A 24 6.19 -13.71 -11.23
C GLN A 24 5.68 -13.15 -9.91
N VAL A 25 4.38 -13.31 -9.65
CA VAL A 25 3.74 -12.88 -8.41
C VAL A 25 3.06 -14.04 -7.71
N ARG A 26 2.95 -13.96 -6.39
CA ARG A 26 2.18 -14.92 -5.60
C ARG A 26 0.98 -14.24 -4.97
N HIS A 27 -0.19 -14.83 -5.18
CA HIS A 27 -1.45 -14.27 -4.69
C HIS A 27 -1.62 -14.47 -3.19
N TYR A 28 -2.23 -13.48 -2.56
CA TYR A 28 -2.70 -13.60 -1.19
C TYR A 28 -3.81 -14.64 -1.10
N ASN A 29 -3.67 -15.56 -0.16
CA ASN A 29 -4.65 -16.57 0.15
C ASN A 29 -5.46 -16.12 1.37
N ARG A 30 -6.77 -15.96 1.19
CA ARG A 30 -7.67 -15.50 2.27
C ARG A 30 -7.84 -16.55 3.38
N ALA A 31 -7.68 -17.84 3.07
CA ALA A 31 -7.86 -18.92 4.04
C ALA A 31 -6.66 -19.02 5.00
N SER A 32 -5.44 -18.99 4.46
CA SER A 32 -4.20 -19.03 5.26
C SER A 32 -3.75 -17.67 5.76
N GLN A 33 -4.32 -16.59 5.21
CA GLN A 33 -3.92 -15.20 5.42
C GLN A 33 -2.46 -14.90 5.04
N LYS A 34 -1.88 -15.68 4.14
CA LYS A 34 -0.48 -15.57 3.68
C LYS A 34 -0.39 -15.41 2.17
N PHE A 35 0.80 -15.06 1.68
CA PHE A 35 1.14 -15.16 0.26
C PHE A 35 1.59 -16.59 -0.07
N ASP A 36 0.66 -17.54 0.00
CA ASP A 36 0.84 -18.95 -0.38
C ASP A 36 -0.22 -19.40 -1.40
N GLY A 37 -0.88 -18.44 -2.04
CA GLY A 37 -1.84 -18.71 -3.09
C GLY A 37 -1.17 -19.03 -4.43
N ARG A 38 -2.00 -19.12 -5.47
CA ARG A 38 -1.58 -19.34 -6.86
C ARG A 38 -0.49 -18.34 -7.27
N GLU A 39 0.49 -18.80 -8.03
CA GLU A 39 1.41 -17.91 -8.71
C GLU A 39 0.93 -17.54 -10.12
N GLU A 40 1.30 -16.35 -10.58
CA GLU A 40 0.85 -15.82 -11.86
C GLU A 40 1.92 -14.92 -12.45
N THR A 41 2.08 -14.96 -13.77
CA THR A 41 2.90 -13.99 -14.49
C THR A 41 2.06 -12.76 -14.80
N VAL A 42 2.56 -11.58 -14.44
CA VAL A 42 1.91 -10.29 -14.71
C VAL A 42 2.89 -9.34 -15.38
N TYR A 43 2.37 -8.42 -16.19
CA TYR A 43 3.15 -7.36 -16.82
C TYR A 43 3.04 -6.08 -15.99
N ILE A 44 4.16 -5.60 -15.43
CA ILE A 44 4.23 -4.38 -14.62
C ILE A 44 5.16 -3.37 -15.34
N PRO A 45 4.62 -2.50 -16.20
CA PRO A 45 5.43 -1.60 -17.01
C PRO A 45 6.18 -0.59 -16.14
N GLN A 46 7.45 -0.34 -16.49
CA GLN A 46 8.16 0.83 -15.97
C GLN A 46 7.54 2.11 -16.52
N VAL A 47 7.33 3.11 -15.66
CA VAL A 47 6.83 4.42 -16.10
C VAL A 47 7.87 5.14 -16.96
N ILE A 48 7.42 5.84 -17.99
CA ILE A 48 8.29 6.65 -18.85
C ILE A 48 8.82 7.84 -18.01
N PRO A 49 10.12 8.15 -18.08
CA PRO A 49 10.67 9.30 -17.37
C PRO A 49 10.13 10.62 -17.93
N ASP A 50 10.15 11.67 -17.12
CA ASP A 50 9.82 13.01 -17.57
C ASP A 50 10.91 13.61 -18.50
N ILE A 51 10.70 14.86 -18.92
CA ILE A 51 11.65 15.58 -19.80
C ILE A 51 13.06 15.73 -19.21
N ASN A 52 13.20 15.61 -17.88
CA ASN A 52 14.47 15.69 -17.17
C ASN A 52 15.09 14.31 -16.91
N GLY A 53 14.48 13.23 -17.41
CA GLY A 53 14.93 11.86 -17.16
C GLY A 53 14.50 11.31 -15.80
N VAL A 54 13.63 12.01 -15.06
CA VAL A 54 13.18 11.61 -13.72
C VAL A 54 11.99 10.67 -13.83
N TYR A 55 12.11 9.51 -13.18
CA TYR A 55 11.01 8.55 -13.08
C TYR A 55 10.10 8.96 -11.92
N PRO A 56 8.80 9.23 -12.14
CA PRO A 56 7.87 9.57 -11.07
C PRO A 56 7.59 8.37 -10.14
N SER A 57 7.83 7.16 -10.62
CA SER A 57 7.88 5.91 -9.84
C SER A 57 8.74 4.89 -10.58
N THR A 58 9.19 3.84 -9.88
CA THR A 58 10.00 2.77 -10.47
C THR A 58 9.55 1.40 -9.98
N THR A 59 9.43 0.46 -10.91
CA THR A 59 9.21 -0.97 -10.65
C THR A 59 10.54 -1.73 -10.59
N ARG A 60 11.65 -1.13 -11.05
CA ARG A 60 12.99 -1.68 -10.86
C ARG A 60 13.25 -1.92 -9.37
N LYS A 61 13.80 -3.10 -9.05
CA LYS A 61 14.10 -3.53 -7.66
C LYS A 61 12.88 -3.55 -6.73
N ILE A 62 11.67 -3.65 -7.27
CA ILE A 62 10.46 -3.73 -6.43
C ILE A 62 10.46 -4.94 -5.49
N THR A 63 11.16 -6.01 -5.86
CA THR A 63 11.38 -7.19 -5.01
C THR A 63 12.27 -6.92 -3.79
N GLU A 64 13.21 -5.99 -3.90
CA GLU A 64 14.11 -5.53 -2.82
C GLU A 64 13.41 -4.53 -1.88
N SER A 65 12.22 -4.02 -2.27
CA SER A 65 11.47 -3.07 -1.44
C SER A 65 11.08 -3.71 -0.09
N PRO A 66 11.28 -3.02 1.04
CA PRO A 66 10.82 -3.53 2.34
C PRO A 66 9.30 -3.73 2.39
N LEU A 67 8.56 -3.04 1.51
CA LEU A 67 7.10 -3.13 1.42
C LEU A 67 6.62 -4.42 0.74
N ASN A 68 7.50 -5.14 0.02
CA ASN A 68 7.13 -6.35 -0.72
C ASN A 68 6.63 -7.49 0.20
N SER A 69 7.10 -7.52 1.45
CA SER A 69 6.65 -8.46 2.49
C SER A 69 5.18 -8.25 2.89
N SER A 70 4.72 -7.00 2.93
CA SER A 70 3.32 -6.64 3.18
C SER A 70 2.43 -6.90 1.97
N GLY A 71 3.05 -6.93 0.79
CA GLY A 71 2.43 -7.10 -0.52
C GLY A 71 1.90 -5.81 -1.14
N TRP A 72 1.33 -5.97 -2.33
CA TRP A 72 0.93 -4.90 -3.21
C TRP A 72 -0.49 -5.14 -3.71
N TYR A 73 -1.31 -4.09 -3.71
CA TYR A 73 -2.51 -4.07 -4.53
C TYR A 73 -2.10 -3.70 -5.96
N ILE A 74 -2.33 -4.62 -6.90
CA ILE A 74 -2.16 -4.38 -8.34
C ILE A 74 -3.53 -4.20 -8.98
N TYR A 75 -3.67 -3.21 -9.84
CA TYR A 75 -4.88 -2.90 -10.58
C TYR A 75 -4.57 -2.91 -12.07
N GLY A 76 -5.45 -3.48 -12.90
CA GLY A 76 -5.09 -3.72 -14.29
C GLY A 76 -6.07 -4.61 -15.04
N GLU A 77 -5.74 -4.97 -16.26
CA GLU A 77 -6.61 -5.76 -17.14
C GLU A 77 -5.78 -6.80 -17.91
N LEU A 78 -6.44 -7.80 -18.49
CA LEU A 78 -5.77 -8.73 -19.39
C LEU A 78 -5.47 -8.04 -20.72
N ASN A 79 -4.24 -8.19 -21.22
CA ASN A 79 -3.87 -7.76 -22.56
C ASN A 79 -4.35 -8.78 -23.62
N ARG A 80 -4.00 -8.56 -24.89
CA ARG A 80 -4.37 -9.44 -26.01
C ARG A 80 -3.80 -10.86 -25.92
N GLU A 81 -2.74 -11.04 -25.14
CA GLU A 81 -2.10 -12.33 -24.87
C GLU A 81 -2.61 -12.97 -23.57
N ALA A 82 -3.69 -12.43 -22.99
CA ALA A 82 -4.27 -12.86 -21.72
C ALA A 82 -3.30 -12.75 -20.52
N ILE A 83 -2.32 -11.84 -20.58
CA ILE A 83 -1.44 -11.49 -19.46
C ILE A 83 -2.03 -10.28 -18.73
N PHE A 84 -2.13 -10.34 -17.41
CA PHE A 84 -2.59 -9.21 -16.60
C PHE A 84 -1.57 -8.07 -16.63
N THR A 85 -1.95 -6.95 -17.26
CA THR A 85 -1.19 -5.71 -17.36
C THR A 85 -1.58 -4.76 -16.24
N VAL A 86 -0.62 -4.47 -15.37
CA VAL A 86 -0.78 -3.57 -14.23
C VAL A 86 -0.80 -2.13 -14.73
N ARG A 87 -1.87 -1.42 -14.41
CA ARG A 87 -2.07 0.02 -14.67
C ARG A 87 -1.84 0.88 -13.44
N ALA A 88 -2.03 0.32 -12.25
CA ALA A 88 -1.70 0.98 -10.99
C ALA A 88 -1.26 -0.04 -9.95
N ILE A 89 -0.35 0.37 -9.06
CA ILE A 89 0.16 -0.45 -7.97
C ILE A 89 0.27 0.40 -6.71
N ALA A 90 -0.08 -0.16 -5.57
CA ALA A 90 0.06 0.50 -4.29
C ALA A 90 0.49 -0.48 -3.19
N PRO A 91 1.43 -0.10 -2.31
CA PRO A 91 1.86 -0.98 -1.23
C PRO A 91 0.71 -1.17 -0.23
N ARG A 92 0.45 -2.42 0.14
CA ARG A 92 -0.63 -2.78 1.08
C ARG A 92 -0.47 -2.06 2.43
N ALA A 93 0.78 -1.87 2.87
CA ALA A 93 1.11 -1.21 4.13
C ALA A 93 0.45 0.18 4.29
N LEU A 94 0.22 0.93 3.20
CA LEU A 94 -0.43 2.24 3.26
C LEU A 94 -1.93 2.16 3.57
N PHE A 95 -2.55 1.00 3.35
CA PHE A 95 -3.97 0.75 3.60
C PHE A 95 -4.20 -0.08 4.87
N GLN A 96 -3.13 -0.40 5.60
CA GLN A 96 -3.22 -1.07 6.89
C GLN A 96 -3.22 -0.02 8.00
N LEU A 97 -4.29 0.01 8.78
CA LEU A 97 -4.31 0.78 10.01
C LEU A 97 -3.30 0.18 10.99
N GLN A 98 -2.36 0.99 11.44
CA GLN A 98 -1.48 0.69 12.57
C GLN A 98 -2.00 1.46 13.79
N PRO A 99 -3.00 0.94 14.52
CA PRO A 99 -3.54 1.63 15.67
C PRO A 99 -2.46 1.72 16.76
N GLN A 100 -2.28 2.92 17.32
CA GLN A 100 -1.42 3.13 18.49
C GLN A 100 -1.99 2.42 19.73
N GLN A 101 -3.32 2.25 19.78
CA GLN A 101 -4.01 1.56 20.86
C GLN A 101 -5.30 0.92 20.32
N ILE A 102 -5.54 -0.33 20.70
CA ILE A 102 -6.81 -1.02 20.47
C ILE A 102 -7.53 -1.12 21.81
N ILE A 103 -8.76 -0.63 21.86
CA ILE A 103 -9.61 -0.69 23.06
C ILE A 103 -10.90 -1.40 22.67
N SER A 104 -11.17 -2.53 23.31
CA SER A 104 -12.27 -3.43 22.97
C SER A 104 -13.05 -3.86 24.20
N GLY A 105 -14.32 -4.20 24.03
CA GLY A 105 -15.20 -4.67 25.11
C GLY A 105 -15.79 -3.55 25.96
N LEU A 106 -16.22 -3.87 27.18
CA LEU A 106 -16.93 -2.94 28.07
C LEU A 106 -16.10 -1.69 28.44
N THR A 107 -14.77 -1.81 28.45
CA THR A 107 -13.84 -0.72 28.72
C THR A 107 -13.77 0.32 27.58
N ALA A 108 -14.23 -0.03 26.38
CA ALA A 108 -14.31 0.92 25.27
C ALA A 108 -15.31 2.05 25.56
N LYS A 109 -16.44 1.74 26.24
CA LYS A 109 -17.41 2.75 26.65
C LYS A 109 -16.81 3.69 27.69
N ASP A 110 -16.15 3.16 28.73
CA ASP A 110 -15.45 3.98 29.73
C ASP A 110 -14.42 4.90 29.08
N TYR A 111 -13.60 4.35 28.18
CA TYR A 111 -12.60 5.15 27.48
C TYR A 111 -13.22 6.31 26.68
N ILE A 112 -14.28 6.06 25.90
CA ILE A 112 -14.94 7.09 25.09
C ILE A 112 -15.54 8.20 25.98
N HIS A 113 -16.24 7.83 27.07
CA HIS A 113 -16.95 8.80 27.90
C HIS A 113 -15.98 9.58 28.80
N ASN A 114 -15.01 8.89 29.39
CA ASN A 114 -14.24 9.45 30.50
C ASN A 114 -12.82 9.82 30.11
N ARG A 115 -12.16 9.12 29.17
CA ARG A 115 -10.72 9.27 28.92
C ARG A 115 -10.38 9.97 27.60
N TYR A 116 -11.16 9.74 26.54
CA TYR A 116 -10.90 10.27 25.21
C TYR A 116 -10.88 11.80 25.17
N TRP A 117 -11.83 12.45 25.85
CA TRP A 117 -12.00 13.91 25.83
C TRP A 117 -11.04 14.68 26.77
N GLN A 118 -10.39 14.01 27.73
CA GLN A 118 -9.52 14.67 28.70
C GLN A 118 -8.28 15.30 28.04
N ASN A 119 -7.72 14.65 27.02
CA ASN A 119 -6.51 15.11 26.33
C ASN A 119 -6.76 16.13 25.22
N ILE A 120 -8.02 16.38 24.83
CA ILE A 120 -8.35 17.32 23.75
C ILE A 120 -8.25 18.78 24.23
N LYS A 121 -8.50 19.05 25.53
CA LYS A 121 -8.37 20.40 26.11
C LYS A 121 -6.93 20.94 26.14
N GLN A 122 -5.91 20.09 26.06
CA GLN A 122 -4.51 20.51 26.01
C GLN A 122 -4.00 20.83 24.59
N LYS A 123 -4.47 20.11 23.56
CA LYS A 123 -4.02 20.34 22.17
C LYS A 123 -4.46 21.69 21.58
N SER A 124 -5.59 22.23 22.04
CA SER A 124 -6.11 23.53 21.57
C SER A 124 -5.27 24.74 21.99
N LYS A 125 -4.39 24.63 23.01
CA LYS A 125 -3.60 25.77 23.51
C LYS A 125 -2.28 26.02 22.78
N SER A 126 -1.86 25.16 21.84
CA SER A 126 -0.53 25.27 21.22
C SER A 126 -0.48 26.03 19.89
N ASN A 127 -1.57 26.68 19.45
CA ASN A 127 -1.61 27.44 18.19
C ASN A 127 -1.91 28.93 18.40
N ARG A 128 -1.23 29.57 19.36
CA ARG A 128 -1.23 31.03 19.51
C ARG A 128 0.13 31.58 19.07
N PHE A 129 0.37 31.60 17.76
CA PHE A 129 1.41 32.45 17.18
C PHE A 129 0.93 33.90 17.32
N ILE A 130 1.53 34.63 18.26
CA ILE A 130 1.38 36.08 18.36
C ILE A 130 2.52 36.65 17.53
N SER A 131 2.23 37.14 16.31
CA SER A 131 3.15 38.08 15.67
C SER A 131 2.95 39.44 16.35
N LYS A 132 3.99 39.96 16.97
CA LYS A 132 4.15 41.39 17.16
C LYS A 132 5.19 41.85 16.16
N ALA A 133 4.73 42.46 15.08
CA ALA A 133 5.57 43.36 14.30
C ALA A 133 5.73 44.65 15.13
N ASN A 134 6.95 44.97 15.55
CA ASN A 134 7.30 46.31 15.96
C ASN A 134 8.07 46.97 14.81
N ILE A 135 7.66 48.21 14.55
CA ILE A 135 8.24 49.22 13.67
C ILE A 135 9.69 49.50 14.05
#